data_AF-A0A0P9F8Q1-F1
#
_entry.id   AF-A0A0P9F8Q1-F1
#
_cell.length_a   1.000
_cell.length_b   1.000
_cell.length_c   1.000
_cell.angle_alpha   90.00
_cell.angle_beta   90.00
_cell.angle_gamma   90.00
#
_symmetry.space_group_name_H-M   'P 1'
#
loop_
_entity.id
_entity.type
_entity.pdbx_description
1 polymer ?
#
loop_
_entity_poly.entity_id
_entity_poly.type
_entity_poly.pdbx_seq_one_letter_code
_entity_poly.pdbx_strand_id
1 'polypeptide(L)'
;VVYYAQEVCVVVATDRYTAADAIQHVDVEYEPLPPVVDPFEALKDNVIVRDDKQDKTNHIWHWEAGNKDATDEVFASAAKVVEQYMYIPRIHVASIETCGMVADYSKITGKLRIYMTSQAPHAHRTVFALVSGIPEQKIQIISPDIGGGFGGKVPVYPGYVCCAVASIVTGKPVKWIEDRSENLQADSFARDYHITAQMAADADGKITGLRVKTLADNGAADAAANPSKFPAGLYSICTGSYDMKAAHVAVDGVYTTKPPGGVAYRCSFRVTEAVHMIERMSDIMAHELGEDPAAFRMKNFIKPEQFPYKSPTGWEYDSGNSGAALAPRFLPEAHQQAVHLQQRR
;
A
#
# COMPACT_ATOMS: atom_id res chain seq x y z
N VAL A 1 20.25 13.48 3.34
CA VAL A 1 19.24 12.41 3.56
C VAL A 1 17.85 13.02 3.43
N VAL A 2 16.87 12.25 2.97
CA VAL A 2 15.49 12.70 2.75
C VAL A 2 14.55 12.25 3.87
N TYR A 3 14.88 11.17 4.58
CA TYR A 3 14.09 10.67 5.70
C TYR A 3 15.00 10.12 6.82
N TYR A 4 14.47 10.02 8.03
CA TYR A 4 15.17 9.47 9.20
C TYR A 4 15.44 7.96 9.03
N ALA A 5 16.60 7.48 9.46
CA ALA A 5 17.07 6.09 9.28
C ALA A 5 17.37 5.68 7.82
N GLN A 6 17.44 6.63 6.89
CA GLN A 6 17.93 6.36 5.53
C GLN A 6 19.38 5.88 5.55
N GLU A 7 19.70 4.90 4.71
CA GLU A 7 21.04 4.35 4.57
C GLU A 7 22.01 5.39 3.99
N VAL A 8 23.11 5.64 4.72
CA VAL A 8 24.15 6.62 4.34
C VAL A 8 25.46 5.94 3.96
N CYS A 9 25.87 4.92 4.71
CA CYS A 9 27.08 4.16 4.47
C CYS A 9 26.89 2.69 4.83
N VAL A 10 27.81 1.84 4.37
CA VAL A 10 27.82 0.41 4.69
C VAL A 10 29.21 0.01 5.14
N VAL A 11 29.27 -0.72 6.26
CA VAL A 11 30.49 -1.30 6.81
C VAL A 11 30.46 -2.81 6.60
N VAL A 12 31.58 -3.37 6.12
CA VAL A 12 31.76 -4.81 5.91
C VAL A 12 32.85 -5.30 6.85
N ALA A 13 32.52 -6.25 7.71
CA ALA A 13 33.44 -6.83 8.70
C ALA A 13 33.37 -8.37 8.71
N THR A 14 34.18 -9.00 9.57
CA THR A 14 34.26 -10.47 9.70
C THR A 14 33.05 -11.08 10.41
N ASP A 15 32.34 -10.29 11.22
CA ASP A 15 31.17 -10.68 11.98
C ASP A 15 30.31 -9.46 12.31
N ARG A 16 29.09 -9.69 12.80
CA ARG A 16 28.12 -8.62 13.08
C ARG A 16 28.52 -7.72 14.25
N TYR A 17 29.28 -8.21 15.23
CA TYR A 17 29.67 -7.41 16.40
C TYR A 17 30.72 -6.41 15.98
N THR A 18 31.74 -6.87 15.25
CA THR A 18 32.75 -5.98 14.66
C THR A 18 32.13 -4.96 13.70
N ALA A 19 31.12 -5.35 12.91
CA ALA A 19 30.39 -4.41 12.05
C ALA A 19 29.62 -3.35 12.86
N ALA A 20 28.97 -3.75 13.95
CA ALA A 20 28.25 -2.86 14.85
C ALA A 20 29.16 -1.92 15.64
N ASP A 21 30.39 -2.35 15.99
CA ASP A 21 31.38 -1.46 16.60
C ASP A 21 31.92 -0.47 15.56
N ALA A 22 32.25 -0.96 14.37
CA ALA A 22 32.84 -0.15 13.31
C ALA A 22 31.88 0.93 12.77
N ILE A 23 30.57 0.70 12.74
CA ILE A 23 29.61 1.73 12.32
C ILE A 23 29.56 2.92 13.30
N GLN A 24 29.86 2.71 14.59
CA GLN A 24 29.92 3.79 15.59
C GLN A 24 31.12 4.72 15.41
N HIS A 25 32.11 4.31 14.61
CA HIS A 25 33.27 5.12 14.26
C HIS A 25 33.08 5.94 12.98
N VAL A 26 31.90 5.88 12.35
CA VAL A 26 31.57 6.70 11.20
C VAL A 26 30.94 8.01 11.66
N ASP A 27 31.66 9.11 11.48
CA ASP A 27 31.14 10.46 11.67
C ASP A 27 30.47 10.96 10.39
N VAL A 28 29.25 11.51 10.52
CA VAL A 28 28.53 12.14 9.41
C VAL A 28 28.05 13.52 9.85
N GLU A 29 28.49 14.55 9.13
CA GLU A 29 28.05 15.93 9.35
C GLU A 29 26.82 16.23 8.47
N TYR A 30 25.80 16.84 9.06
CA TYR A 30 24.56 17.21 8.37
C TYR A 30 24.28 18.70 8.55
N GLU A 31 23.81 19.35 7.49
CA GLU A 31 23.09 20.62 7.58
C GLU A 31 21.57 20.33 7.55
N PRO A 32 20.84 20.57 8.65
CA PRO A 32 19.42 20.28 8.71
C PRO A 32 18.61 21.17 7.75
N LEU A 33 17.74 20.55 6.96
CA LEU A 33 16.74 21.24 6.15
C LEU A 33 15.34 21.08 6.75
N PRO A 34 14.40 21.99 6.48
CA PRO A 34 13.03 21.85 6.96
C PRO A 34 12.38 20.54 6.43
N PRO A 35 11.79 19.69 7.29
CA PRO A 35 11.15 18.46 6.86
C PRO A 35 9.74 18.72 6.29
N VAL A 36 9.26 17.82 5.44
CA VAL A 36 7.91 17.83 4.87
C VAL A 36 7.20 16.54 5.30
N VAL A 37 6.44 16.59 6.39
CA VAL A 37 5.80 15.40 7.00
C VAL A 37 4.29 15.34 6.80
N ASP A 38 3.66 16.47 6.48
CA ASP A 38 2.24 16.58 6.18
C ASP A 38 2.04 16.52 4.66
N PRO A 39 1.32 15.52 4.14
CA PRO A 39 1.09 15.41 2.70
C PRO A 39 0.26 16.57 2.13
N PHE A 40 -0.56 17.25 2.92
CA PHE A 40 -1.32 18.43 2.45
C PHE A 40 -0.42 19.66 2.28
N GLU A 41 0.58 19.82 3.14
CA GLU A 41 1.60 20.88 2.99
C GLU A 41 2.59 20.54 1.86
N ALA A 42 2.85 19.26 1.62
CA ALA A 42 3.71 18.82 0.51
C ALA A 42 3.24 19.37 -0.83
N LEU A 43 1.93 19.37 -1.11
CA LEU A 43 1.33 19.91 -2.34
C LEU A 43 1.57 21.40 -2.58
N LYS A 44 2.02 22.15 -1.57
CA LYS A 44 2.32 23.59 -1.72
C LYS A 44 3.72 23.84 -2.27
N ASP A 45 4.57 22.81 -2.35
CA ASP A 45 5.93 22.89 -2.90
C ASP A 45 6.84 23.96 -2.26
N ASN A 46 6.54 24.37 -1.02
CA ASN A 46 7.37 25.33 -0.25
C ASN A 46 8.76 24.77 0.05
N VAL A 47 8.87 23.45 0.21
CA VAL A 47 10.11 22.70 0.35
C VAL A 47 10.02 21.48 -0.57
N ILE A 48 11.00 21.33 -1.46
CA ILE A 48 11.02 20.23 -2.44
C ILE A 48 11.74 19.03 -1.84
N VAL A 49 11.02 17.92 -1.69
CA VAL A 49 11.55 16.66 -1.12
C VAL A 49 12.53 15.97 -2.07
N ARG A 50 12.31 16.11 -3.38
CA ARG A 50 13.06 15.43 -4.44
C ARG A 50 13.76 16.41 -5.37
N ASP A 51 14.79 17.05 -4.83
CA ASP A 51 15.64 17.98 -5.55
C ASP A 51 16.51 17.32 -6.64
N ASP A 52 16.62 16.01 -6.68
CA ASP A 52 17.26 15.24 -7.76
C ASP A 52 16.40 15.14 -9.04
N LYS A 53 15.10 15.43 -8.95
CA LYS A 53 14.17 15.33 -10.08
C LYS A 53 14.20 16.58 -10.95
N GLN A 54 13.86 16.42 -12.23
CA GLN A 54 13.75 17.52 -13.17
C GLN A 54 12.60 18.46 -12.76
N ASP A 55 11.42 17.89 -12.52
CA ASP A 55 10.26 18.63 -12.05
C ASP A 55 10.40 18.88 -10.54
N LYS A 56 10.40 20.16 -10.16
CA LYS A 56 10.53 20.59 -8.76
C LYS A 56 9.16 20.66 -8.11
N THR A 57 8.54 19.49 -7.93
CA THR A 57 7.25 19.34 -7.25
C THR A 57 7.25 18.10 -6.36
N ASN A 58 6.48 18.15 -5.30
CA ASN A 58 6.21 17.02 -4.43
C ASN A 58 5.03 16.17 -4.94
N HIS A 59 4.32 16.58 -5.98
CA HIS A 59 3.29 15.76 -6.63
C HIS A 59 3.92 14.68 -7.51
N ILE A 60 3.56 13.42 -7.29
CA ILE A 60 4.16 12.27 -7.97
C ILE A 60 3.35 11.91 -9.22
N TRP A 61 2.05 11.74 -9.03
CA TRP A 61 1.12 11.33 -10.07
C TRP A 61 -0.30 11.67 -9.67
N HIS A 62 -1.15 11.81 -10.68
CA HIS A 62 -2.60 11.87 -10.56
C HIS A 62 -3.20 10.68 -11.31
N TRP A 63 -4.16 10.01 -10.71
CA TRP A 63 -4.84 8.85 -11.30
C TRP A 63 -6.34 8.92 -11.05
N GLU A 64 -7.14 8.59 -12.07
CA GLU A 64 -8.58 8.52 -11.95
C GLU A 64 -9.17 7.24 -12.54
N ALA A 65 -10.35 6.85 -12.07
CA ALA A 65 -11.16 5.78 -12.64
C ALA A 65 -12.67 6.06 -12.48
N GLY A 66 -13.46 5.50 -13.38
CA GLY A 66 -14.92 5.68 -13.42
C GLY A 66 -15.36 6.85 -14.30
N ASN A 67 -16.64 7.22 -14.22
CA ASN A 67 -17.23 8.27 -15.06
C ASN A 67 -17.59 9.48 -14.20
N LYS A 68 -16.80 10.54 -14.32
CA LYS A 68 -16.99 11.77 -13.54
C LYS A 68 -18.33 12.45 -13.83
N ASP A 69 -18.69 12.63 -15.09
CA ASP A 69 -19.89 13.37 -15.49
C ASP A 69 -21.17 12.63 -15.07
N ALA A 70 -21.24 11.31 -15.29
CA ALA A 70 -22.36 10.49 -14.82
C ALA A 70 -22.45 10.48 -13.27
N THR A 71 -21.31 10.55 -12.58
CA THR A 71 -21.29 10.70 -11.12
C THR A 71 -21.78 12.08 -10.70
N ASP A 72 -21.46 13.15 -11.43
CA ASP A 72 -22.00 14.50 -11.19
C ASP A 72 -23.53 14.55 -11.35
N GLU A 73 -24.07 13.90 -12.38
CA GLU A 73 -25.53 13.81 -12.61
C GLU A 73 -26.26 13.04 -11.50
N VAL A 74 -25.71 11.90 -11.07
CA VAL A 74 -26.28 11.10 -9.97
C VAL A 74 -26.32 11.89 -8.67
N PHE A 75 -25.24 12.62 -8.35
CA PHE A 75 -25.18 13.42 -7.13
C PHE A 75 -26.12 14.62 -7.17
N ALA A 76 -26.31 15.26 -8.33
CA ALA A 76 -27.24 16.38 -8.49
C ALA A 76 -28.72 15.98 -8.29
N SER A 77 -29.06 14.71 -8.51
CA SER A 77 -30.42 14.17 -8.39
C SER A 77 -30.62 13.29 -7.15
N ALA A 78 -29.61 13.15 -6.30
CA ALA A 78 -29.67 12.31 -5.10
C ALA A 78 -30.66 12.86 -4.07
N ALA A 79 -31.48 11.99 -3.48
CA ALA A 79 -32.34 12.37 -2.37
C ALA A 79 -31.52 12.55 -1.08
N LYS A 80 -30.42 11.79 -0.95
CA LYS A 80 -29.50 11.88 0.18
C LYS A 80 -28.06 11.75 -0.26
N VAL A 81 -27.20 12.59 0.31
CA VAL A 81 -25.75 12.51 0.16
C VAL A 81 -25.13 12.55 1.56
N VAL A 82 -24.17 11.67 1.80
CA VAL A 82 -23.29 11.74 2.98
C VAL A 82 -21.85 11.89 2.53
N GLU A 83 -21.06 12.62 3.31
CA GLU A 83 -19.64 12.88 3.07
C GLU A 83 -18.86 12.55 4.33
N GLN A 84 -17.68 11.92 4.15
CA GLN A 84 -16.78 11.63 5.25
C GLN A 84 -15.32 11.75 4.82
N TYR A 85 -14.54 12.43 5.67
CA TYR A 85 -13.09 12.35 5.65
C TYR A 85 -12.61 11.19 6.54
N MET A 86 -11.70 10.37 6.01
CA MET A 86 -11.13 9.20 6.67
C MET A 86 -9.62 9.17 6.46
N TYR A 87 -8.86 9.08 7.54
CA TYR A 87 -7.43 8.81 7.48
C TYR A 87 -7.18 7.34 7.83
N ILE A 88 -6.57 6.59 6.91
CA ILE A 88 -6.10 5.22 7.17
C ILE A 88 -4.61 5.32 7.51
N PRO A 89 -4.25 5.17 8.80
CA PRO A 89 -2.94 5.54 9.29
C PRO A 89 -1.85 4.66 8.71
N ARG A 90 -0.67 5.25 8.56
CA ARG A 90 0.56 4.54 8.24
C ARG A 90 0.84 3.45 9.28
N ILE A 91 0.99 2.22 8.82
CA ILE A 91 1.33 1.05 9.63
C ILE A 91 2.46 0.26 8.97
N HIS A 92 3.01 -0.74 9.67
CA HIS A 92 4.10 -1.56 9.16
C HIS A 92 3.75 -3.06 9.22
N VAL A 93 4.35 -3.86 8.32
CA VAL A 93 4.10 -5.31 8.30
C VAL A 93 4.65 -6.05 9.51
N ALA A 94 5.81 -5.61 9.98
CA ALA A 94 6.55 -6.16 11.11
C ALA A 94 6.58 -7.71 11.12
N SER A 95 6.97 -8.34 9.99
CA SER A 95 7.18 -9.79 9.93
C SER A 95 8.18 -10.23 10.99
N ILE A 96 7.97 -11.37 11.65
CA ILE A 96 8.81 -11.80 12.79
C ILE A 96 10.28 -11.95 12.39
N GLU A 97 10.53 -12.50 11.20
CA GLU A 97 11.83 -12.39 10.52
C GLU A 97 11.89 -11.07 9.73
N THR A 98 12.93 -10.28 9.96
CA THR A 98 13.23 -9.04 9.22
C THR A 98 13.74 -9.34 7.80
N CYS A 99 14.07 -8.31 7.02
CA CYS A 99 14.69 -8.46 5.72
C CYS A 99 16.17 -8.85 5.83
N GLY A 100 16.64 -9.62 4.85
CA GLY A 100 18.04 -10.02 4.84
C GLY A 100 18.45 -10.85 3.63
N MET A 101 19.76 -10.90 3.39
CA MET A 101 20.34 -11.75 2.36
C MET A 101 21.79 -12.14 2.62
N VAL A 102 22.20 -13.22 1.96
CA VAL A 102 23.60 -13.63 1.78
C VAL A 102 23.92 -13.60 0.28
N ALA A 103 24.82 -12.73 -0.14
CA ALA A 103 25.37 -12.71 -1.49
C ALA A 103 26.70 -13.45 -1.54
N ASP A 104 26.90 -14.26 -2.58
CA ASP A 104 28.10 -15.04 -2.83
C ASP A 104 28.47 -14.91 -4.32
N TYR A 105 29.31 -13.94 -4.63
CA TYR A 105 29.87 -13.73 -5.97
C TYR A 105 31.21 -14.44 -6.13
N SER A 106 31.28 -15.35 -7.11
CA SER A 106 32.52 -16.02 -7.50
C SER A 106 33.23 -15.26 -8.61
N LYS A 107 34.34 -14.59 -8.29
CA LYS A 107 35.20 -13.94 -9.31
C LYS A 107 35.78 -14.94 -10.33
N ILE A 108 35.90 -16.22 -9.96
CA ILE A 108 36.42 -17.28 -10.85
C ILE A 108 35.39 -17.63 -11.94
N THR A 109 34.12 -17.77 -11.57
CA THR A 109 33.07 -18.23 -12.51
C THR A 109 32.20 -17.09 -13.06
N GLY A 110 32.28 -15.91 -12.44
CA GLY A 110 31.41 -14.77 -12.72
C GLY A 110 29.95 -15.01 -12.34
N LYS A 111 29.67 -15.95 -11.43
CA LYS A 111 28.31 -16.29 -10.98
C LYS A 111 28.00 -15.62 -9.64
N LEU A 112 26.79 -15.09 -9.52
CA LEU A 112 26.25 -14.48 -8.30
C LEU A 112 25.16 -15.39 -7.74
N ARG A 113 25.37 -15.94 -6.55
CA ARG A 113 24.35 -16.68 -5.82
C ARG A 113 23.87 -15.85 -4.64
N ILE A 114 22.56 -15.71 -4.49
CA ILE A 114 21.92 -14.92 -3.44
C ILE A 114 20.91 -15.79 -2.71
N TYR A 115 21.04 -15.89 -1.38
CA TYR A 115 19.98 -16.38 -0.51
C TYR A 115 19.29 -15.17 0.10
N MET A 116 17.99 -14.98 -0.09
CA MET A 116 17.31 -13.77 0.40
C MET A 116 15.85 -13.99 0.78
N THR A 117 15.37 -13.13 1.67
CA THR A 117 13.98 -13.07 2.12
C THR A 117 13.09 -12.38 1.07
N SER A 118 12.96 -12.98 -0.12
CA SER A 118 12.19 -12.42 -1.24
C SER A 118 10.86 -13.12 -1.45
N GLN A 119 9.80 -12.34 -1.73
CA GLN A 119 8.50 -12.84 -2.19
C GLN A 119 8.40 -12.95 -3.72
N ALA A 120 9.39 -12.45 -4.46
CA ALA A 120 9.40 -12.42 -5.92
C ALA A 120 10.82 -12.69 -6.49
N PRO A 121 11.42 -13.86 -6.19
CA PRO A 121 12.84 -14.12 -6.50
C PRO A 121 13.18 -14.02 -7.99
N HIS A 122 12.27 -14.40 -8.87
CA HIS A 122 12.47 -14.28 -10.33
C HIS A 122 12.52 -12.81 -10.77
N ALA A 123 11.60 -11.97 -10.25
CA ALA A 123 11.59 -10.54 -10.56
C ALA A 123 12.84 -9.85 -10.01
N HIS A 124 13.25 -10.19 -8.78
CA HIS A 124 14.53 -9.73 -8.23
C HIS A 124 15.69 -10.14 -9.13
N ARG A 125 15.75 -11.40 -9.60
CA ARG A 125 16.85 -11.88 -10.47
C ARG A 125 16.96 -11.04 -11.74
N THR A 126 15.84 -10.74 -12.39
CA THR A 126 15.79 -9.87 -13.57
C THR A 126 16.27 -8.45 -13.25
N VAL A 127 15.84 -7.86 -12.12
CA VAL A 127 16.27 -6.51 -11.70
C VAL A 127 17.77 -6.48 -11.36
N PHE A 128 18.28 -7.47 -10.63
CA PHE A 128 19.71 -7.61 -10.35
C PHE A 128 20.52 -7.73 -11.64
N ALA A 129 20.05 -8.50 -12.62
CA ALA A 129 20.72 -8.62 -13.92
C ALA A 129 20.77 -7.28 -14.67
N LEU A 130 19.65 -6.57 -14.72
CA LEU A 130 19.53 -5.25 -15.35
C LEU A 130 20.48 -4.21 -14.74
N VAL A 131 20.55 -4.14 -13.41
CA VAL A 131 21.33 -3.10 -12.71
C VAL A 131 22.81 -3.45 -12.62
N SER A 132 23.16 -4.72 -12.42
CA SER A 132 24.56 -5.14 -12.27
C SER A 132 25.30 -5.38 -13.60
N GLY A 133 24.56 -5.60 -14.69
CA GLY A 133 25.12 -6.04 -15.97
C GLY A 133 25.58 -7.51 -15.99
N ILE A 134 25.41 -8.26 -14.89
CA ILE A 134 25.67 -9.70 -14.87
C ILE A 134 24.53 -10.40 -15.64
N PRO A 135 24.83 -11.25 -16.63
CA PRO A 135 23.78 -11.97 -17.37
C PRO A 135 22.88 -12.76 -16.44
N GLU A 136 21.56 -12.73 -16.67
CA GLU A 136 20.56 -13.30 -15.76
C GLU A 136 20.81 -14.80 -15.46
N GLN A 137 21.26 -15.57 -16.45
CA GLN A 137 21.63 -16.99 -16.30
C GLN A 137 22.85 -17.24 -15.39
N LYS A 138 23.62 -16.20 -15.06
CA LYS A 138 24.72 -16.23 -14.09
C LYS A 138 24.29 -15.76 -12.69
N ILE A 139 23.04 -15.37 -12.52
CA ILE A 139 22.47 -14.97 -11.23
C ILE A 139 21.51 -16.06 -10.76
N GLN A 140 21.73 -16.55 -9.55
CA GLN A 140 20.83 -17.49 -8.89
C GLN A 140 20.29 -16.84 -7.61
N ILE A 141 18.99 -16.58 -7.57
CA ILE A 141 18.29 -16.17 -6.36
C ILE A 141 17.58 -17.37 -5.75
N ILE A 142 17.80 -17.59 -4.46
CA ILE A 142 17.23 -18.67 -3.66
C ILE A 142 16.46 -18.00 -2.53
N SER A 143 15.15 -18.17 -2.52
CA SER A 143 14.29 -17.81 -1.39
C SER A 143 14.06 -19.06 -0.55
N PRO A 144 14.74 -19.21 0.61
CA PRO A 144 14.56 -20.35 1.49
C PRO A 144 13.23 -20.24 2.26
N ASP A 145 13.10 -20.94 3.39
CA ASP A 145 12.02 -20.67 4.34
C ASP A 145 12.09 -19.19 4.79
N ILE A 146 10.93 -18.51 4.81
CA ILE A 146 10.81 -17.09 5.17
C ILE A 146 9.85 -16.98 6.35
N GLY A 147 10.29 -16.33 7.43
CA GLY A 147 9.54 -16.09 8.66
C GLY A 147 8.46 -15.00 8.52
N GLY A 148 7.61 -15.13 7.50
CA GLY A 148 6.60 -14.15 7.12
C GLY A 148 7.17 -12.99 6.29
N GLY A 149 6.34 -12.43 5.41
CA GLY A 149 6.68 -11.26 4.60
C GLY A 149 5.55 -10.25 4.46
N PHE A 150 4.32 -10.74 4.26
CA PHE A 150 3.10 -9.93 4.28
C PHE A 150 3.13 -8.72 3.32
N GLY A 151 3.93 -8.77 2.25
CA GLY A 151 4.12 -7.69 1.27
C GLY A 151 5.40 -6.87 1.49
N GLY A 152 5.95 -6.85 2.70
CA GLY A 152 7.19 -6.11 2.99
C GLY A 152 8.45 -6.74 2.40
N LYS A 153 8.38 -7.96 1.85
CA LYS A 153 9.51 -8.66 1.23
C LYS A 153 9.40 -8.74 -0.30
N VAL A 154 8.52 -7.93 -0.88
CA VAL A 154 8.40 -7.73 -2.34
C VAL A 154 9.41 -6.69 -2.86
N PRO A 155 9.61 -5.53 -2.21
CA PRO A 155 10.57 -4.53 -2.67
C PRO A 155 12.02 -5.03 -2.67
N VAL A 156 12.87 -4.33 -3.42
CA VAL A 156 14.32 -4.45 -3.31
C VAL A 156 14.81 -3.33 -2.42
N TYR A 157 15.41 -3.67 -1.28
CA TYR A 157 15.94 -2.69 -0.32
C TYR A 157 17.41 -2.32 -0.59
N PRO A 158 17.86 -1.12 -0.17
CA PRO A 158 19.25 -0.70 -0.33
C PRO A 158 20.25 -1.68 0.28
N GLY A 159 19.94 -2.27 1.45
CA GLY A 159 20.75 -3.31 2.07
C GLY A 159 21.01 -4.52 1.16
N TYR A 160 20.05 -4.90 0.31
CA TYR A 160 20.25 -5.97 -0.68
C TYR A 160 21.29 -5.59 -1.75
N VAL A 161 21.19 -4.37 -2.26
CA VAL A 161 22.09 -3.84 -3.29
C VAL A 161 23.51 -3.74 -2.73
N CYS A 162 23.66 -3.15 -1.55
CA CYS A 162 24.95 -3.00 -0.89
C CYS A 162 25.58 -4.36 -0.56
N CYS A 163 24.81 -5.33 -0.08
CA CYS A 163 25.30 -6.69 0.20
C CYS A 163 25.82 -7.37 -1.08
N ALA A 164 25.09 -7.28 -2.19
CA ALA A 164 25.52 -7.81 -3.47
C ALA A 164 26.80 -7.13 -3.99
N VAL A 165 26.86 -5.80 -3.95
CA VAL A 165 28.05 -5.02 -4.35
C VAL A 165 29.25 -5.39 -3.48
N ALA A 166 29.08 -5.47 -2.16
CA ALA A 166 30.15 -5.86 -1.24
C ALA A 166 30.70 -7.26 -1.58
N SER A 167 29.84 -8.21 -1.91
CA SER A 167 30.28 -9.54 -2.34
C SER A 167 31.03 -9.51 -3.67
N ILE A 168 30.57 -8.72 -4.64
CA ILE A 168 31.23 -8.56 -5.95
C ILE A 168 32.64 -7.95 -5.76
N VAL A 169 32.75 -6.89 -4.98
CA VAL A 169 34.00 -6.17 -4.74
C VAL A 169 35.00 -7.05 -3.98
N THR A 170 34.57 -7.70 -2.90
CA THR A 170 35.47 -8.53 -2.07
C THR A 170 35.75 -9.90 -2.68
N GLY A 171 34.86 -10.42 -3.52
CA GLY A 171 34.90 -11.80 -4.02
C GLY A 171 34.65 -12.84 -2.93
N LYS A 172 33.96 -12.44 -1.84
CA LYS A 172 33.63 -13.30 -0.70
C LYS A 172 32.13 -13.27 -0.43
N PRO A 173 31.57 -14.30 0.23
CA PRO A 173 30.21 -14.23 0.73
C PRO A 173 30.04 -13.07 1.72
N VAL A 174 28.98 -12.28 1.56
CA VAL A 174 28.60 -11.19 2.47
C VAL A 174 27.18 -11.44 2.95
N LYS A 175 26.94 -11.27 4.25
CA LYS A 175 25.64 -11.41 4.90
C LYS A 175 25.18 -10.05 5.42
N TRP A 176 23.94 -9.69 5.12
CA TRP A 176 23.24 -8.56 5.71
C TRP A 176 21.89 -9.04 6.25
N ILE A 177 21.61 -8.72 7.50
CA ILE A 177 20.33 -8.98 8.18
C ILE A 177 20.07 -7.72 8.99
N GLU A 178 18.95 -7.03 8.76
CA GLU A 178 18.59 -5.84 9.53
C GLU A 178 18.02 -6.22 10.91
N ASP A 179 18.14 -5.30 11.86
CA ASP A 179 17.47 -5.37 13.16
C ASP A 179 16.01 -4.85 13.09
N ARG A 180 15.25 -5.08 14.16
CA ARG A 180 13.83 -4.69 14.21
C ARG A 180 13.62 -3.18 14.08
N SER A 181 14.51 -2.37 14.66
CA SER A 181 14.41 -0.90 14.56
C SER A 181 14.56 -0.43 13.12
N GLU A 182 15.54 -0.96 12.39
CA GLU A 182 15.75 -0.67 10.96
C GLU A 182 14.51 -1.07 10.15
N ASN A 183 14.02 -2.30 10.37
CA ASN A 183 12.81 -2.80 9.71
C ASN A 183 11.59 -1.87 9.93
N LEU A 184 11.34 -1.39 11.15
CA LEU A 184 10.18 -0.54 11.40
C LEU A 184 10.36 0.90 10.87
N GLN A 185 11.61 1.34 10.70
CA GLN A 185 11.94 2.72 10.39
C GLN A 185 12.26 2.97 8.91
N ALA A 186 12.65 1.96 8.13
CA ALA A 186 13.11 2.16 6.75
C ALA A 186 12.41 1.26 5.71
N ASP A 187 11.89 0.09 6.11
CA ASP A 187 11.20 -0.81 5.19
C ASP A 187 9.84 -0.28 4.73
N SER A 188 9.29 -0.92 3.71
CA SER A 188 8.02 -0.57 3.10
C SER A 188 6.86 -0.57 4.10
N PHE A 189 6.33 0.62 4.36
CA PHE A 189 5.12 0.81 5.14
C PHE A 189 3.86 0.35 4.37
N ALA A 190 2.73 0.37 5.06
CA ALA A 190 1.43 0.17 4.46
C ALA A 190 0.45 1.30 4.81
N ARG A 191 -0.52 1.53 3.91
CA ARG A 191 -1.62 2.52 4.03
C ARG A 191 -1.19 3.96 3.77
N ASP A 192 -1.39 4.86 4.73
CA ASP A 192 -1.16 6.31 4.65
C ASP A 192 -2.01 7.00 3.56
N TYR A 193 -3.32 6.75 3.61
CA TYR A 193 -4.31 7.30 2.68
C TYR A 193 -5.24 8.28 3.41
N HIS A 194 -5.35 9.49 2.87
CA HIS A 194 -6.25 10.54 3.32
C HIS A 194 -7.42 10.63 2.34
N ILE A 195 -8.57 10.11 2.74
CA ILE A 195 -9.68 9.81 1.84
C ILE A 195 -10.84 10.76 2.17
N THR A 196 -11.33 11.49 1.16
CA THR A 196 -12.62 12.18 1.21
C THR A 196 -13.58 11.42 0.32
N ALA A 197 -14.59 10.78 0.91
CA ALA A 197 -15.56 9.98 0.20
C ALA A 197 -16.97 10.55 0.36
N GLN A 198 -17.76 10.50 -0.70
CA GLN A 198 -19.16 10.84 -0.72
C GLN A 198 -19.97 9.69 -1.31
N MET A 199 -21.13 9.41 -0.72
CA MET A 199 -22.06 8.39 -1.19
C MET A 199 -23.43 9.02 -1.40
N ALA A 200 -24.04 8.75 -2.56
CA ALA A 200 -25.37 9.20 -2.93
C ALA A 200 -26.38 8.04 -2.84
N ALA A 201 -27.58 8.34 -2.35
CA ALA A 201 -28.71 7.42 -2.33
C ALA A 201 -30.00 8.12 -2.81
N ASP A 202 -30.92 7.32 -3.34
CA ASP A 202 -32.28 7.77 -3.63
C ASP A 202 -33.19 7.76 -2.37
N ALA A 203 -34.46 8.12 -2.55
CA ALA A 203 -35.41 8.26 -1.44
C ALA A 203 -35.72 6.93 -0.73
N ASP A 204 -35.49 5.80 -1.40
CA ASP A 204 -35.69 4.44 -0.86
C ASP A 204 -34.40 3.87 -0.24
N GLY A 205 -33.32 4.67 -0.17
CA GLY A 205 -32.03 4.27 0.38
C GLY A 205 -31.26 3.28 -0.51
N LYS A 206 -31.53 3.24 -1.81
CA LYS A 206 -30.69 2.54 -2.79
C LYS A 206 -29.49 3.44 -3.12
N ILE A 207 -28.28 2.87 -3.02
CA ILE A 207 -27.03 3.54 -3.40
C ILE A 207 -27.07 3.79 -4.90
N THR A 208 -26.91 5.05 -5.28
CA THR A 208 -26.93 5.48 -6.67
C THR A 208 -25.54 5.82 -7.19
N GLY A 209 -24.65 6.33 -6.33
CA GLY A 209 -23.28 6.57 -6.74
C GLY A 209 -22.28 6.86 -5.62
N LEU A 210 -21.01 6.86 -6.02
CA LEU A 210 -19.86 7.03 -5.14
C LEU A 210 -18.85 8.01 -5.75
N ARG A 211 -18.36 8.96 -4.95
CA ARG A 211 -17.31 9.90 -5.36
C ARG A 211 -16.19 9.89 -4.34
N VAL A 212 -14.95 9.76 -4.79
CA VAL A 212 -13.80 9.63 -3.90
C VAL A 212 -12.65 10.50 -4.38
N LYS A 213 -12.08 11.29 -3.46
CA LYS A 213 -10.81 11.99 -3.63
C LYS A 213 -9.84 11.53 -2.55
N THR A 214 -8.65 11.15 -2.95
CA THR A 214 -7.66 10.60 -2.03
C THR A 214 -6.30 11.24 -2.23
N LEU A 215 -5.68 11.64 -1.12
CA LEU A 215 -4.28 12.02 -1.09
C LEU A 215 -3.47 10.86 -0.48
N ALA A 216 -2.51 10.36 -1.24
CA ALA A 216 -1.66 9.23 -0.90
C ALA A 216 -0.25 9.71 -0.57
N ASP A 217 0.16 9.55 0.69
CA ASP A 217 1.55 9.81 1.10
C ASP A 217 2.40 8.59 0.72
N ASN A 218 3.44 8.79 -0.10
CA ASN A 218 4.34 7.72 -0.56
C ASN A 218 5.74 7.80 0.06
N GLY A 219 5.99 8.73 0.97
CA GLY A 219 7.33 8.98 1.51
C GLY A 219 8.29 9.59 0.50
N ALA A 220 9.59 9.36 0.69
CA ALA A 220 10.65 10.03 -0.06
C ALA A 220 10.78 9.50 -1.50
N ALA A 221 10.28 8.31 -1.79
CA ALA A 221 10.32 7.74 -3.13
C ALA A 221 9.08 6.89 -3.38
N ASP A 222 8.58 6.92 -4.62
CA ASP A 222 7.52 6.00 -5.01
C ASP A 222 8.14 4.62 -5.25
N ALA A 223 8.11 3.81 -4.20
CA ALA A 223 8.51 2.40 -4.21
C ALA A 223 7.31 1.48 -3.95
N ALA A 224 6.08 1.97 -4.17
CA ALA A 224 4.88 1.19 -3.97
C ALA A 224 4.87 -0.01 -4.95
N ALA A 225 4.78 -1.23 -4.41
CA ALA A 225 4.83 -2.45 -5.21
C ALA A 225 3.51 -2.70 -5.97
N ASN A 226 3.35 -2.07 -7.14
CA ASN A 226 2.17 -2.17 -7.98
C ASN A 226 2.45 -2.74 -9.38
N PRO A 227 1.44 -3.31 -10.05
CA PRO A 227 1.48 -3.44 -11.50
C PRO A 227 1.70 -2.07 -12.15
N SER A 228 2.56 -1.99 -13.16
CA SER A 228 3.10 -0.71 -13.67
C SER A 228 2.07 0.31 -14.19
N LYS A 229 0.85 -0.14 -14.54
CA LYS A 229 -0.23 0.73 -15.02
C LYS A 229 -1.20 1.20 -13.93
N PHE A 230 -0.96 0.79 -12.69
CA PHE A 230 -1.89 0.98 -11.57
C PHE A 230 -1.16 1.67 -10.39
N PRO A 231 -0.85 2.97 -10.50
CA PRO A 231 -0.13 3.69 -9.45
C PRO A 231 -0.88 3.69 -8.10
N ALA A 232 -2.21 3.73 -8.13
CA ALA A 232 -3.08 3.56 -6.97
C ALA A 232 -3.52 2.11 -6.72
N GLY A 233 -2.83 1.11 -7.29
CA GLY A 233 -3.21 -0.29 -7.19
C GLY A 233 -4.60 -0.59 -7.77
N LEU A 234 -5.33 -1.49 -7.12
CA LEU A 234 -6.71 -1.86 -7.46
C LEU A 234 -7.73 -1.03 -6.68
N TYR A 235 -7.37 0.18 -6.24
CA TYR A 235 -8.24 1.04 -5.41
C TYR A 235 -9.60 1.35 -6.05
N SER A 236 -9.71 1.33 -7.39
CA SER A 236 -11.00 1.44 -8.10
C SER A 236 -12.01 0.34 -7.78
N ILE A 237 -11.63 -0.74 -7.08
CA ILE A 237 -12.59 -1.73 -6.56
C ILE A 237 -13.48 -1.16 -5.44
N CYS A 238 -13.28 0.10 -5.04
CA CYS A 238 -13.95 0.76 -3.92
C CYS A 238 -15.47 0.94 -4.07
N THR A 239 -16.09 0.50 -5.17
CA THR A 239 -17.55 0.34 -5.25
C THR A 239 -18.04 -0.85 -4.41
N GLY A 240 -17.15 -1.75 -4.00
CA GLY A 240 -17.43 -2.82 -3.06
C GLY A 240 -18.44 -3.83 -3.60
N SER A 241 -19.27 -4.37 -2.72
CA SER A 241 -20.29 -5.37 -3.05
C SER A 241 -21.63 -4.77 -3.52
N TYR A 242 -21.67 -3.47 -3.79
CA TYR A 242 -22.91 -2.73 -3.97
C TYR A 242 -23.17 -2.43 -5.44
N ASP A 243 -24.41 -2.64 -5.86
CA ASP A 243 -24.86 -2.29 -7.20
C ASP A 243 -25.29 -0.82 -7.23
N MET A 244 -24.56 0.00 -8.00
CA MET A 244 -24.76 1.44 -8.11
C MET A 244 -24.57 1.89 -9.57
N LYS A 245 -25.13 3.06 -9.92
CA LYS A 245 -25.20 3.53 -11.32
C LYS A 245 -23.87 4.13 -11.81
N ALA A 246 -23.23 4.95 -10.98
CA ALA A 246 -22.02 5.68 -11.36
C ALA A 246 -21.05 5.81 -10.20
N ALA A 247 -19.76 5.83 -10.51
CA ALA A 247 -18.73 6.17 -9.55
C ALA A 247 -17.57 6.89 -10.22
N HIS A 248 -16.87 7.74 -9.48
CA HIS A 248 -15.62 8.37 -9.87
C HIS A 248 -14.65 8.43 -8.69
N VAL A 249 -13.40 8.09 -8.97
CA VAL A 249 -12.32 8.00 -7.99
C VAL A 249 -11.14 8.77 -8.55
N ALA A 250 -10.57 9.65 -7.74
CA ALA A 250 -9.33 10.37 -8.03
C ALA A 250 -8.33 10.18 -6.88
N VAL A 251 -7.07 9.94 -7.22
CA VAL A 251 -5.97 9.76 -6.27
C VAL A 251 -4.76 10.57 -6.71
N ASP A 252 -4.25 11.38 -5.79
CA ASP A 252 -2.99 12.12 -5.95
C ASP A 252 -1.92 11.51 -5.04
N GLY A 253 -0.79 11.14 -5.61
CA GLY A 253 0.39 10.68 -4.88
C GLY A 253 1.32 11.84 -4.56
N VAL A 254 1.85 11.91 -3.33
CA VAL A 254 2.80 12.95 -2.92
C VAL A 254 4.05 12.41 -2.23
N TYR A 255 5.15 13.14 -2.39
CA TYR A 255 6.40 12.93 -1.68
C TYR A 255 6.37 13.62 -0.30
N THR A 256 6.92 12.93 0.70
CA THR A 256 7.19 13.46 2.05
C THR A 256 8.55 12.98 2.54
N THR A 257 9.08 13.57 3.62
CA THR A 257 10.35 13.17 4.24
C THR A 257 10.21 11.92 5.14
N LYS A 258 9.51 10.90 4.64
CA LYS A 258 9.25 9.61 5.30
C LYS A 258 9.83 8.45 4.47
N PRO A 259 10.02 7.25 5.04
CA PRO A 259 10.45 6.08 4.28
C PRO A 259 9.47 5.73 3.14
N PRO A 260 9.95 5.18 2.01
CA PRO A 260 9.09 4.83 0.88
C PRO A 260 8.25 3.58 1.14
N GLY A 261 7.18 3.36 0.36
CA GLY A 261 6.34 2.16 0.47
C GLY A 261 4.87 2.40 0.16
N GLY A 262 3.98 1.76 0.93
CA GLY A 262 2.53 1.98 0.90
C GLY A 262 1.73 0.72 0.55
N VAL A 263 2.23 -0.08 -0.40
CA VAL A 263 1.61 -1.37 -0.78
C VAL A 263 2.29 -2.50 -0.03
N ALA A 264 1.77 -2.78 1.15
CA ALA A 264 2.16 -3.93 1.98
C ALA A 264 1.00 -4.33 2.92
N TYR A 265 1.25 -5.28 3.81
CA TYR A 265 0.34 -5.71 4.88
C TYR A 265 -1.01 -6.20 4.39
N ARG A 266 -0.98 -7.24 3.53
CA ARG A 266 -2.18 -7.93 3.00
C ARG A 266 -3.17 -6.99 2.31
N CYS A 267 -2.68 -5.92 1.68
CA CYS A 267 -3.53 -4.88 1.08
C CYS A 267 -4.13 -5.26 -0.26
N SER A 268 -3.63 -6.31 -0.92
CA SER A 268 -4.00 -6.70 -2.28
C SER A 268 -3.97 -5.53 -3.27
N PHE A 269 -2.92 -4.68 -3.19
CA PHE A 269 -2.79 -3.45 -3.97
C PHE A 269 -3.91 -2.44 -3.67
N ARG A 270 -3.91 -1.88 -2.45
CA ARG A 270 -4.84 -0.82 -1.99
C ARG A 270 -6.32 -1.21 -1.82
N VAL A 271 -6.66 -2.50 -1.93
CA VAL A 271 -8.03 -3.01 -1.69
C VAL A 271 -8.43 -2.84 -0.22
N THR A 272 -7.48 -2.88 0.72
CA THR A 272 -7.77 -2.61 2.13
C THR A 272 -8.34 -1.22 2.36
N GLU A 273 -7.80 -0.21 1.69
CA GLU A 273 -8.24 1.17 1.74
C GLU A 273 -9.60 1.34 1.05
N ALA A 274 -9.77 0.68 -0.10
CA ALA A 274 -11.03 0.67 -0.85
C ALA A 274 -12.19 0.07 -0.04
N VAL A 275 -11.98 -1.10 0.56
CA VAL A 275 -12.98 -1.82 1.37
C VAL A 275 -13.26 -1.06 2.67
N HIS A 276 -12.23 -0.54 3.35
CA HIS A 276 -12.44 0.25 4.56
C HIS A 276 -13.34 1.46 4.26
N MET A 277 -13.02 2.23 3.21
CA MET A 277 -13.80 3.39 2.80
C MET A 277 -15.26 3.02 2.52
N ILE A 278 -15.53 2.06 1.63
CA ILE A 278 -16.90 1.78 1.20
C ILE A 278 -17.78 1.20 2.30
N GLU A 279 -17.21 0.38 3.19
CA GLU A 279 -17.94 -0.15 4.34
C GLU A 279 -18.25 0.92 5.38
N ARG A 280 -17.32 1.86 5.62
CA ARG A 280 -17.57 3.02 6.49
C ARG A 280 -18.64 3.93 5.91
N MET A 281 -18.60 4.22 4.61
CA MET A 281 -19.64 5.02 3.95
C MET A 281 -21.01 4.34 4.00
N SER A 282 -21.05 3.01 3.86
CA SER A 282 -22.29 2.23 3.98
C SER A 282 -22.90 2.31 5.38
N ASP A 283 -22.09 2.21 6.43
CA ASP A 283 -22.56 2.41 7.82
C ASP A 283 -23.07 3.83 8.06
N ILE A 284 -22.36 4.84 7.57
CA ILE A 284 -22.73 6.25 7.73
C ILE A 284 -24.06 6.54 7.01
N MET A 285 -24.22 6.06 5.77
CA MET A 285 -25.48 6.21 5.03
C MET A 285 -26.63 5.50 5.74
N ALA A 286 -26.43 4.26 6.20
CA ALA A 286 -27.45 3.52 6.93
C ALA A 286 -27.90 4.27 8.20
N HIS A 287 -26.94 4.76 8.99
CA HIS A 287 -27.24 5.55 10.19
C HIS A 287 -28.02 6.82 9.87
N GLU A 288 -27.62 7.54 8.83
CA GLU A 288 -28.26 8.79 8.43
C GLU A 288 -29.69 8.58 7.88
N LEU A 289 -29.96 7.41 7.29
CA LEU A 289 -31.30 7.00 6.86
C LEU A 289 -32.13 6.37 8.00
N GLY A 290 -31.54 6.14 9.18
CA GLY A 290 -32.19 5.44 10.29
C GLY A 290 -32.44 3.95 10.01
N GLU A 291 -31.65 3.33 9.12
CA GLU A 291 -31.76 1.93 8.74
C GLU A 291 -30.77 1.04 9.50
N ASP A 292 -31.14 -0.23 9.71
CA ASP A 292 -30.19 -1.24 10.18
C ASP A 292 -29.05 -1.43 9.14
N PRO A 293 -27.77 -1.35 9.54
CA PRO A 293 -26.66 -1.43 8.59
C PRO A 293 -26.57 -2.75 7.82
N ALA A 294 -27.06 -3.86 8.35
CA ALA A 294 -27.08 -5.13 7.64
C ALA A 294 -28.23 -5.17 6.62
N ALA A 295 -29.40 -4.63 6.98
CA ALA A 295 -30.54 -4.48 6.07
C ALA A 295 -30.20 -3.54 4.90
N PHE A 296 -29.54 -2.41 5.18
CA PHE A 296 -29.06 -1.47 4.16
C PHE A 296 -28.13 -2.15 3.15
N ARG A 297 -27.19 -2.97 3.62
CA ARG A 297 -26.29 -3.75 2.75
C ARG A 297 -27.05 -4.79 1.93
N MET A 298 -27.94 -5.56 2.55
CA MET A 298 -28.75 -6.58 1.87
C MET A 298 -29.57 -6.00 0.71
N LYS A 299 -30.16 -4.83 0.92
CA LYS A 299 -30.87 -4.06 -0.10
C LYS A 299 -29.96 -3.67 -1.27
N ASN A 300 -28.71 -3.29 -0.98
CA ASN A 300 -27.80 -2.70 -1.94
C ASN A 300 -26.85 -3.68 -2.65
N PHE A 301 -26.74 -4.93 -2.19
CA PHE A 301 -25.85 -5.91 -2.81
C PHE A 301 -26.16 -6.18 -4.30
N ILE A 302 -25.08 -6.41 -5.05
CA ILE A 302 -25.11 -7.08 -6.36
C ILE A 302 -25.74 -8.46 -6.19
N LYS A 303 -26.72 -8.79 -7.03
CA LYS A 303 -27.45 -10.06 -6.99
C LYS A 303 -26.69 -11.17 -7.72
N PRO A 304 -26.82 -12.44 -7.30
CA PRO A 304 -26.12 -13.57 -7.93
C PRO A 304 -26.31 -13.67 -9.45
N GLU A 305 -27.51 -13.35 -9.93
CA GLU A 305 -27.88 -13.37 -11.34
C GLU A 305 -27.26 -12.21 -12.16
N GLN A 306 -26.65 -11.21 -11.51
CA GLN A 306 -25.96 -10.11 -12.19
C GLN A 306 -24.50 -10.45 -12.53
N PHE A 307 -23.98 -11.59 -12.09
CA PHE A 307 -22.60 -11.99 -12.39
C PHE A 307 -22.50 -12.69 -13.77
N PRO A 308 -21.42 -12.45 -14.55
CA PRO A 308 -20.32 -11.54 -14.27
C PRO A 308 -20.75 -10.07 -14.27
N TYR A 309 -20.39 -9.34 -13.21
CA TYR A 309 -20.89 -7.98 -12.95
C TYR A 309 -19.82 -6.94 -13.31
N LYS A 310 -20.16 -6.02 -14.22
CA LYS A 310 -19.26 -4.92 -14.57
C LYS A 310 -19.48 -3.71 -13.65
N SER A 311 -18.50 -3.43 -12.80
CA SER A 311 -18.54 -2.28 -11.90
C SER A 311 -18.47 -0.94 -12.66
N PRO A 312 -19.02 0.15 -12.08
CA PRO A 312 -18.92 1.50 -12.66
C PRO A 312 -17.49 2.01 -12.84
N THR A 313 -16.52 1.40 -12.14
CA THR A 313 -15.10 1.71 -12.21
C THR A 313 -14.30 0.78 -13.12
N GLY A 314 -14.97 -0.15 -13.81
CA GLY A 314 -14.40 -0.92 -14.92
C GLY A 314 -13.94 -2.35 -14.59
N TRP A 315 -14.16 -2.84 -13.36
CA TRP A 315 -13.85 -4.22 -12.99
C TRP A 315 -15.00 -5.16 -13.37
N GLU A 316 -14.68 -6.36 -13.87
CA GLU A 316 -15.67 -7.43 -14.05
C GLU A 316 -15.52 -8.41 -12.88
N TYR A 317 -16.55 -8.53 -12.05
CA TYR A 317 -16.58 -9.46 -10.95
C TYR A 317 -17.06 -10.80 -11.49
N ASP A 318 -16.35 -11.88 -11.16
CA ASP A 318 -16.55 -13.20 -11.74
C ASP A 318 -17.82 -13.89 -11.23
N SER A 319 -18.04 -13.93 -9.92
CA SER A 319 -19.20 -14.55 -9.28
C SER A 319 -19.38 -14.08 -7.83
N GLY A 320 -20.60 -14.21 -7.27
CA GLY A 320 -20.83 -13.88 -5.87
C GLY A 320 -22.27 -14.14 -5.40
N ASN A 321 -22.42 -14.42 -4.10
CA ASN A 321 -23.73 -14.50 -3.42
C ASN A 321 -23.65 -13.90 -2.01
N SER A 322 -23.45 -12.58 -1.96
CA SER A 322 -23.28 -11.82 -0.71
C SER A 322 -24.50 -11.91 0.20
N GLY A 323 -25.71 -11.94 -0.38
CA GLY A 323 -26.95 -12.09 0.37
C GLY A 323 -27.01 -13.40 1.15
N ALA A 324 -26.72 -14.53 0.50
CA ALA A 324 -26.67 -15.82 1.18
C ALA A 324 -25.55 -15.89 2.24
N ALA A 325 -24.42 -15.24 2.02
CA ALA A 325 -23.33 -15.19 2.99
C ALA A 325 -23.68 -14.35 4.23
N LEU A 326 -24.47 -13.29 4.08
CA LEU A 326 -24.90 -12.43 5.18
C LEU A 326 -26.12 -12.98 5.94
N ALA A 327 -27.03 -13.69 5.26
CA ALA A 327 -28.30 -14.18 5.81
C ALA A 327 -28.20 -14.98 7.14
N PRO A 328 -27.20 -15.87 7.36
CA PRO A 328 -27.09 -16.60 8.63
C PRO A 328 -26.86 -15.73 9.87
N ARG A 329 -26.52 -14.44 9.69
CA ARG A 329 -26.34 -13.47 10.80
C ARG A 329 -27.64 -12.77 11.22
N PHE A 330 -28.77 -13.08 10.58
CA PHE A 330 -30.10 -12.50 10.85
C PHE A 330 -31.02 -13.38 11.73
N LEU A 331 -30.51 -14.38 12.47
CA LEU A 331 -31.33 -15.19 13.40
C LEU A 331 -30.58 -15.51 14.72
N PRO A 332 -31.23 -15.50 15.91
CA PRO A 332 -32.49 -14.89 16.37
C PRO A 332 -32.28 -13.60 17.21
N GLU A 333 -33.37 -12.85 17.47
CA GLU A 333 -33.43 -11.57 18.23
C GLU A 333 -32.51 -11.46 19.46
N ALA A 334 -32.23 -12.57 20.15
CA ALA A 334 -31.34 -12.63 21.30
C ALA A 334 -29.90 -12.18 21.00
N HIS A 335 -29.39 -12.43 19.78
CA HIS A 335 -28.03 -12.03 19.40
C HIS A 335 -27.96 -10.55 18.99
N GLN A 336 -29.02 -10.01 18.37
CA GLN A 336 -29.12 -8.60 18.01
C GLN A 336 -29.30 -7.72 19.26
N GLN A 337 -30.14 -8.12 20.22
CA GLN A 337 -30.29 -7.42 21.50
C GLN A 337 -28.98 -7.43 22.31
N ALA A 338 -28.25 -8.57 22.33
CA ALA A 338 -26.97 -8.67 23.02
C ALA A 338 -25.90 -7.73 22.43
N VAL A 339 -25.82 -7.60 21.11
CA VAL A 339 -24.87 -6.71 20.42
C VAL A 339 -25.25 -5.24 20.60
N HIS A 340 -26.53 -4.89 20.50
CA HIS A 340 -27.00 -3.51 20.72
C HIS A 340 -26.81 -3.04 22.18
N LEU A 341 -26.92 -3.95 23.15
CA LEU A 341 -26.66 -3.66 24.57
C LEU A 341 -25.17 -3.49 24.88
N GLN A 342 -24.27 -4.17 24.15
CA GLN A 342 -22.83 -4.00 24.32
C GLN A 342 -22.28 -2.70 23.72
N GLN A 343 -22.88 -2.17 22.65
CA GLN A 343 -22.45 -0.92 22.02
C GLN A 343 -22.92 0.36 22.73
N ARG A 344 -23.78 0.24 23.76
CA ARG A 344 -24.25 1.35 24.61
C ARG A 344 -23.48 1.49 25.94
N ARG A 345 -22.43 0.71 26.16
CA ARG A 345 -21.51 0.81 27.31
C ARG A 345 -20.17 1.36 26.87
#